data_AF-A0A135S545-F1
#
_entry.id   AF-A0A135S545-F1
#
_cell.length_a   1.000
_cell.length_b   1.000
_cell.length_c   1.000
_cell.angle_alpha   90.00
_cell.angle_beta   90.00
_cell.angle_gamma   90.00
#
_symmetry.space_group_name_H-M   'P 1'
#
loop_
_entity.id
_entity.type
_entity.pdbx_description
1 polymer ?
#
loop_
_entity_poly.entity_id
_entity_poly.type
_entity_poly.pdbx_seq_one_letter_code
_entity_poly.pdbx_strand_id
1 'polypeptide(L)'
;MGVWALQGIMAIVVLGLSVDLVKGQKIGDAPTTTKYSTFTGGFGLAVAVLGLVFVFIDAIPALVVMAADALSGVLLLGGGIAFAIGLHGVACDEKHWEAIGNNDIINGGKFKQDGQWYLAPGMTESVLLERCRKATADQAMQFVTFGFALTTIVLVFLVLKNGRGGRGSNYV
;
A
#
# COMPACT_ATOMS: atom_id res chain seq x y z
N MET A 1 -16.24 11.25 -5.72
CA MET A 1 -16.19 10.28 -6.84
C MET A 1 -14.76 10.05 -7.34
N GLY A 2 -14.15 10.99 -8.09
CA GLY A 2 -12.89 10.71 -8.83
C GLY A 2 -11.70 10.27 -7.97
N VAL A 3 -11.47 10.89 -6.81
CA VAL A 3 -10.30 10.57 -5.97
C VAL A 3 -10.44 9.19 -5.30
N TRP A 4 -11.63 8.82 -4.83
CA TRP A 4 -11.86 7.48 -4.26
C TRP A 4 -11.74 6.36 -5.31
N ALA A 5 -12.13 6.62 -6.56
CA ALA A 5 -11.89 5.67 -7.64
C ALA A 5 -10.39 5.44 -7.89
N LEU A 6 -9.60 6.52 -7.93
CA LEU A 6 -8.14 6.44 -8.05
C LEU A 6 -7.51 5.74 -6.84
N GLN A 7 -7.92 6.08 -5.63
CA GLN A 7 -7.48 5.43 -4.39
C GLN A 7 -7.79 3.93 -4.41
N GLY A 8 -8.98 3.54 -4.91
CA GLY A 8 -9.36 2.13 -5.08
C GLY A 8 -8.47 1.38 -6.06
N ILE A 9 -8.19 1.96 -7.23
CA ILE A 9 -7.29 1.35 -8.22
C ILE A 9 -5.88 1.16 -7.64
N MET A 10 -5.33 2.19 -6.99
CA MET A 10 -4.00 2.09 -6.39
C MET A 10 -3.96 1.06 -5.25
N ALA A 11 -5.00 1.02 -4.41
CA ALA A 11 -5.12 0.02 -3.34
C ALA A 11 -5.20 -1.42 -3.89
N ILE A 12 -5.88 -1.64 -5.02
CA ILE A 12 -5.89 -2.95 -5.70
C ILE A 12 -4.49 -3.32 -6.19
N VAL A 13 -3.74 -2.37 -6.76
CA VAL A 13 -2.37 -2.61 -7.22
C VAL A 13 -1.45 -2.97 -6.05
N VAL A 14 -1.49 -2.19 -4.96
CA VAL A 14 -0.74 -2.47 -3.72
C VAL A 14 -1.08 -3.87 -3.20
N LEU A 15 -2.37 -4.17 -3.06
CA LEU A 15 -2.84 -5.48 -2.60
C LEU A 15 -2.35 -6.61 -3.51
N GLY A 16 -2.46 -6.44 -4.83
CA GLY A 16 -2.03 -7.44 -5.81
C GLY A 16 -0.53 -7.73 -5.75
N LEU A 17 0.29 -6.68 -5.70
CA LEU A 17 1.74 -6.79 -5.58
C LEU A 17 2.16 -7.43 -4.26
N SER A 18 1.57 -6.99 -3.15
CA SER A 18 1.84 -7.56 -1.82
C SER A 18 1.45 -9.03 -1.74
N VAL A 19 0.27 -9.41 -2.25
CA VAL A 19 -0.20 -10.81 -2.27
C VAL A 19 0.72 -11.68 -3.12
N ASP A 20 1.17 -11.18 -4.27
CA ASP A 20 2.11 -11.90 -5.14
C ASP A 20 3.46 -12.13 -4.44
N LEU A 21 3.99 -11.12 -3.74
CA LEU A 21 5.21 -11.24 -2.94
C LEU A 21 5.04 -12.23 -1.77
N VAL A 22 3.89 -12.23 -1.09
CA VAL A 22 3.58 -13.20 -0.01
C VAL A 22 3.51 -14.62 -0.57
N LYS A 23 2.76 -14.84 -1.66
CA LYS A 23 2.65 -16.16 -2.30
C LYS A 23 3.98 -16.65 -2.88
N GLY A 24 4.84 -15.72 -3.27
CA GLY A 24 6.18 -16.03 -3.72
C GLY A 24 7.11 -16.52 -2.61
N GLN A 25 6.75 -16.39 -1.32
CA GLN A 25 7.57 -16.90 -0.23
C GLN A 25 7.55 -18.44 -0.24
N LYS A 26 8.68 -19.05 -0.60
CA LYS A 26 8.80 -20.52 -0.68
C LYS A 26 9.40 -21.14 0.57
N ILE A 27 10.22 -20.37 1.30
CA ILE A 27 10.94 -20.86 2.48
C ILE A 27 10.72 -19.90 3.63
N GLY A 28 10.37 -20.46 4.79
CA GLY A 28 10.05 -19.68 5.97
C GLY A 28 8.73 -18.93 5.83
N ASP A 29 8.48 -18.03 6.78
CA ASP A 29 7.29 -17.19 6.79
C ASP A 29 7.50 -15.92 5.95
N ALA A 30 6.43 -15.39 5.35
CA ALA A 30 6.53 -14.15 4.59
C ALA A 30 6.89 -12.99 5.54
N PRO A 31 7.75 -12.05 5.11
CA PRO A 31 8.13 -10.92 5.94
C PRO A 31 6.92 -10.16 6.47
N THR A 32 7.02 -9.71 7.72
CA THR A 32 5.96 -8.94 8.37
C THR A 32 5.62 -7.67 7.60
N THR A 33 6.58 -7.08 6.89
CA THR A 33 6.41 -5.94 5.98
C THR A 33 5.43 -6.26 4.85
N THR A 34 5.61 -7.36 4.13
CA THR A 34 4.75 -7.76 3.01
C THR A 34 3.35 -8.14 3.48
N LYS A 35 3.24 -8.80 4.65
CA LYS A 35 1.95 -9.11 5.28
C LYS A 35 1.20 -7.84 5.70
N TYR A 36 1.89 -6.91 6.34
CA TYR A 36 1.33 -5.63 6.71
C TYR A 36 0.84 -4.85 5.48
N SER A 37 1.63 -4.83 4.41
CA SER A 37 1.24 -4.18 3.15
C SER A 37 0.03 -4.82 2.48
N THR A 38 -0.09 -6.15 2.55
CA THR A 38 -1.31 -6.85 2.11
C THR A 38 -2.54 -6.37 2.90
N PHE A 39 -2.39 -6.20 4.22
CA PHE A 39 -3.46 -5.65 5.07
C PHE A 39 -3.77 -4.19 4.72
N THR A 40 -2.77 -3.33 4.55
CA THR A 40 -3.00 -1.90 4.26
C THR A 40 -3.62 -1.70 2.87
N GLY A 41 -3.20 -2.47 1.87
CA GLY A 41 -3.84 -2.50 0.54
C GLY A 41 -5.30 -2.95 0.60
N GLY A 42 -5.59 -4.02 1.35
CA GLY A 42 -6.96 -4.51 1.55
C GLY A 42 -7.84 -3.53 2.32
N PHE A 43 -7.33 -2.93 3.40
CA PHE A 43 -8.03 -1.91 4.17
C PHE A 43 -8.27 -0.65 3.32
N GLY A 44 -7.26 -0.17 2.60
CA GLY A 44 -7.38 0.98 1.72
C GLY A 44 -8.42 0.77 0.62
N LEU A 45 -8.53 -0.45 0.08
CA LEU A 45 -9.58 -0.82 -0.87
C LEU A 45 -10.98 -0.78 -0.23
N ALA A 46 -11.14 -1.33 0.97
CA ALA A 46 -12.41 -1.27 1.70
C ALA A 46 -12.85 0.17 1.97
N VAL A 47 -11.90 1.05 2.34
CA VAL A 47 -12.17 2.48 2.55
C VAL A 47 -12.52 3.19 1.24
N ALA A 48 -11.84 2.87 0.13
CA ALA A 48 -12.19 3.42 -1.19
C ALA A 48 -13.62 3.02 -1.61
N VAL A 49 -14.03 1.77 -1.37
CA VAL A 49 -15.40 1.32 -1.60
C VAL A 49 -16.38 2.06 -0.71
N LEU A 50 -16.07 2.23 0.59
CA LEU A 50 -16.90 2.98 1.53
C LEU A 50 -17.11 4.43 1.06
N GLY A 51 -16.05 5.10 0.62
CA GLY A 51 -16.12 6.45 0.06
C GLY A 51 -16.99 6.51 -1.20
N LEU A 52 -16.87 5.51 -2.08
CA LEU A 52 -17.69 5.43 -3.29
C LEU A 52 -19.18 5.23 -2.96
N VAL A 53 -19.49 4.36 -2.00
CA VAL A 53 -20.86 4.12 -1.52
C VAL A 53 -21.45 5.37 -0.85
N PHE A 54 -20.65 6.11 -0.09
CA PHE A 54 -21.08 7.36 0.55
C PHE A 54 -21.62 8.39 -0.45
N VAL A 55 -21.16 8.40 -1.71
CA VAL A 55 -21.72 9.33 -2.72
C VAL A 55 -23.17 8.99 -3.08
N PHE A 56 -23.58 7.73 -2.95
CA PHE A 56 -24.93 7.28 -3.30
C PHE A 56 -25.84 7.16 -2.08
N ILE A 57 -25.27 7.09 -0.88
CA ILE A 57 -26.00 6.83 0.36
C ILE A 57 -25.71 7.96 1.36
N ASP A 58 -26.64 8.91 1.46
CA ASP A 58 -26.60 10.03 2.43
C ASP A 58 -26.74 9.60 3.90
N ALA A 59 -27.03 8.32 4.17
CA ALA A 59 -27.15 7.79 5.53
C ALA A 59 -25.81 7.66 6.25
N ILE A 60 -24.68 7.67 5.52
CA ILE A 60 -23.35 7.53 6.12
C ILE A 60 -22.83 8.92 6.51
N PRO A 61 -22.43 9.17 7.76
CA PRO A 61 -21.88 10.47 8.14
C PRO A 61 -20.54 10.76 7.45
N ALA A 62 -20.37 11.96 6.89
CA ALA A 62 -19.12 12.38 6.25
C ALA A 62 -17.89 12.28 7.17
N LEU A 63 -18.10 12.43 8.49
CA LEU A 63 -17.06 12.26 9.50
C LEU A 63 -16.49 10.84 9.54
N VAL A 64 -17.34 9.82 9.33
CA VAL A 64 -16.92 8.41 9.34
C VAL A 64 -16.03 8.12 8.14
N VAL A 65 -16.41 8.60 6.96
CA VAL A 65 -15.61 8.45 5.73
C VAL A 65 -14.28 9.18 5.85
N MET A 66 -14.27 10.40 6.39
CA MET A 66 -13.04 11.14 6.64
C MET A 66 -12.12 10.43 7.63
N ALA A 67 -12.66 9.89 8.74
CA ALA A 67 -11.88 9.14 9.71
C ALA A 67 -11.30 7.86 9.12
N ALA A 68 -12.08 7.17 8.28
CA ALA A 68 -11.62 5.98 7.56
C ALA A 68 -10.51 6.31 6.54
N ASP A 69 -10.65 7.40 5.78
CA ASP A 69 -9.62 7.89 4.86
C ASP A 69 -8.33 8.29 5.61
N ALA A 70 -8.46 8.96 6.75
CA ALA A 70 -7.32 9.33 7.59
C ALA A 70 -6.60 8.09 8.14
N LEU A 71 -7.35 7.11 8.66
CA LEU A 71 -6.78 5.86 9.16
C LEU A 71 -6.09 5.07 8.04
N SER A 72 -6.73 4.97 6.87
CA SER A 72 -6.17 4.34 5.68
C SER A 72 -4.86 5.01 5.26
N GLY A 73 -4.84 6.35 5.24
CA GLY A 73 -3.65 7.13 4.94
C GLY A 73 -2.49 6.84 5.89
N VAL A 74 -2.73 6.82 7.20
CA VAL A 74 -1.69 6.50 8.19
C VAL A 74 -1.17 5.08 8.01
N LEU A 75 -2.05 4.12 7.75
CA LEU A 75 -1.67 2.72 7.53
C LEU A 75 -0.79 2.58 6.27
N LEU A 76 -1.22 3.16 5.15
CA LEU A 76 -0.48 3.17 3.87
C LEU A 76 0.87 3.87 4.00
N LEU A 77 0.94 4.99 4.72
CA LEU A 77 2.20 5.66 5.02
C LEU A 77 3.15 4.75 5.80
N GLY A 78 2.63 4.09 6.84
CA GLY A 78 3.40 3.12 7.62
C GLY A 78 3.91 1.97 6.74
N GLY A 79 3.13 1.55 5.75
CA GLY A 79 3.50 0.43 4.88
C GLY A 79 4.59 0.83 3.88
N GLY A 80 4.48 2.03 3.30
CA GLY A 80 5.52 2.61 2.45
C GLY A 80 6.84 2.79 3.21
N ILE A 81 6.79 3.25 4.47
CA ILE A 81 7.97 3.36 5.34
C ILE A 81 8.55 1.97 5.66
N ALA A 82 7.70 1.00 6.00
CA ALA A 82 8.13 -0.36 6.30
C ALA A 82 8.83 -1.02 5.10
N PHE A 83 8.31 -0.80 3.89
CA PHE A 83 8.97 -1.23 2.65
C PHE A 83 10.27 -0.47 2.40
N ALA A 84 10.30 0.86 2.60
CA ALA A 84 11.53 1.64 2.41
C ALA A 84 12.67 1.20 3.33
N ILE A 85 12.36 0.91 4.59
CA ILE A 85 13.32 0.37 5.56
C ILE A 85 13.73 -1.05 5.13
N GLY A 86 12.76 -1.92 4.85
CA GLY A 86 13.04 -3.31 4.50
C GLY A 86 13.77 -3.50 3.17
N LEU A 87 13.59 -2.60 2.20
CA LEU A 87 14.29 -2.61 0.91
C LEU A 87 15.72 -2.06 1.02
N HIS A 88 16.07 -1.32 2.09
CA HIS A 88 17.39 -0.71 2.27
C HIS A 88 17.91 0.10 1.06
N GLY A 89 17.02 0.63 0.21
CA GLY A 89 17.40 1.36 -0.99
C GLY A 89 18.08 0.51 -2.07
N VAL A 90 17.87 -0.81 -2.06
CA VAL A 90 18.46 -1.72 -3.07
C VAL A 90 18.01 -1.31 -4.48
N ALA A 91 18.99 -1.12 -5.36
CA ALA A 91 18.74 -0.89 -6.77
C ALA A 91 18.46 -2.23 -7.48
N CYS A 92 17.35 -2.30 -8.21
CA CYS A 92 16.96 -3.46 -8.99
C CYS A 92 17.75 -3.53 -10.31
N ASP A 93 19.04 -3.85 -10.22
CA ASP A 93 19.98 -3.99 -11.35
C ASP A 93 20.90 -5.21 -11.12
N GLU A 94 21.45 -5.75 -12.20
CA GLU A 94 22.28 -6.96 -12.21
C GLU A 94 23.56 -6.80 -11.37
N LYS A 95 24.02 -5.55 -11.20
CA LYS A 95 25.21 -5.21 -10.40
C LYS A 95 25.02 -5.40 -8.89
N HIS A 96 23.77 -5.55 -8.42
CA HIS A 96 23.43 -5.59 -7.00
C HIS A 96 22.85 -6.94 -6.55
N TRP A 97 23.17 -8.04 -7.24
CA TRP A 97 22.61 -9.36 -6.93
C TRP A 97 22.80 -9.82 -5.50
N GLU A 98 23.94 -9.52 -4.88
CA GLU A 98 24.17 -9.87 -3.48
C GLU A 98 23.20 -9.14 -2.55
N ALA A 99 22.95 -7.85 -2.78
CA ALA A 99 22.02 -7.06 -1.99
C ALA A 99 20.56 -7.49 -2.20
N ILE A 100 20.19 -7.79 -3.45
CA ILE A 100 18.85 -8.29 -3.80
C ILE A 100 18.63 -9.68 -3.19
N GLY A 101 19.63 -10.56 -3.31
CA GLY A 101 19.59 -11.91 -2.76
C GLY A 101 19.59 -11.92 -1.23
N ASN A 102 20.25 -10.98 -0.57
CA ASN A 102 20.27 -10.85 0.89
C ASN A 102 19.04 -10.17 1.48
N ASN A 103 18.12 -9.68 0.67
CA ASN A 103 16.92 -8.99 1.14
C ASN A 103 15.73 -9.95 1.33
N ASP A 104 15.22 -10.06 2.54
CA ASP A 104 14.13 -11.00 2.88
C ASP A 104 12.78 -10.68 2.23
N ILE A 105 12.55 -9.43 1.80
CA ILE A 105 11.35 -9.03 1.04
C ILE A 105 11.40 -9.59 -0.39
N ILE A 106 12.60 -9.62 -0.97
CA ILE A 106 12.80 -9.96 -2.37
C ILE A 106 13.14 -11.44 -2.56
N ASN A 107 13.96 -12.00 -1.67
CA ASN A 107 14.64 -13.28 -1.84
C ASN A 107 13.74 -14.52 -1.69
N GLY A 108 12.45 -14.36 -1.38
CA GLY A 108 11.48 -15.46 -1.32
C GLY A 108 11.75 -16.50 -0.23
N GLY A 109 12.68 -16.20 0.70
CA GLY A 109 13.16 -17.08 1.73
C GLY A 109 14.51 -17.72 1.42
N LYS A 110 15.29 -17.94 2.48
CA LYS A 110 16.56 -18.65 2.46
C LYS A 110 16.58 -19.82 3.41
N PHE A 111 17.36 -20.82 3.07
CA PHE A 111 17.65 -21.94 3.95
C PHE A 111 19.16 -22.13 4.06
N LYS A 112 19.57 -22.74 5.17
CA LYS A 112 20.96 -23.05 5.45
C LYS A 112 21.20 -24.53 5.20
N GLN A 113 22.18 -24.84 4.36
CA GLN A 113 22.65 -26.21 4.12
C GLN A 113 24.17 -26.21 4.25
N ASP A 114 24.72 -27.13 5.05
CA ASP A 114 26.17 -27.29 5.26
C ASP A 114 26.93 -25.99 5.62
N GLY A 115 26.29 -25.12 6.41
CA GLY A 115 26.89 -23.86 6.84
C GLY A 115 26.68 -22.68 5.88
N GLN A 116 26.27 -22.93 4.63
CA GLN A 116 26.08 -21.93 3.57
C GLN A 116 24.59 -21.58 3.39
N TRP A 117 24.30 -20.35 3.00
CA TRP A 117 22.93 -19.88 2.74
C TRP A 117 22.58 -20.03 1.27
N TYR A 118 21.45 -20.69 1.00
CA TYR A 118 20.92 -20.89 -0.34
C TYR A 118 19.54 -20.24 -0.48
N LEU A 119 19.27 -19.72 -1.68
CA LEU A 119 17.95 -19.21 -2.07
C LEU A 119 17.00 -20.37 -2.36
N ALA A 120 15.70 -20.12 -2.21
CA ALA A 120 14.69 -21.12 -2.50
C ALA A 120 14.79 -21.70 -3.93
N PRO A 121 14.53 -23.00 -4.13
CA PRO A 121 14.60 -23.62 -5.44
C PRO A 121 13.67 -22.95 -6.45
N GLY A 122 14.18 -22.68 -7.65
CA GLY A 122 13.49 -21.95 -8.71
C GLY A 122 13.58 -20.43 -8.61
N MET A 123 14.41 -19.88 -7.71
CA MET A 123 14.80 -18.47 -7.73
C MET A 123 15.93 -18.24 -8.71
N THR A 124 15.58 -17.84 -9.93
CA THR A 124 16.53 -17.34 -10.94
C THR A 124 16.76 -15.85 -10.75
N GLU A 125 17.85 -15.32 -11.32
CA GLU A 125 18.16 -13.89 -11.32
C GLU A 125 17.01 -13.04 -11.88
N SER A 126 16.35 -13.51 -12.94
CA SER A 126 15.18 -12.86 -13.54
C SER A 126 14.00 -12.74 -12.57
N VAL A 127 13.69 -13.81 -11.83
CA VAL A 127 12.61 -13.81 -10.82
C VAL A 127 12.97 -12.88 -9.67
N LEU A 128 14.24 -12.87 -9.27
CA LEU A 128 14.75 -11.98 -8.22
C LEU A 128 14.58 -10.51 -8.60
N LEU A 129 14.93 -10.16 -9.84
CA LEU A 129 14.77 -8.82 -10.38
C LEU A 129 13.31 -8.40 -10.48
N GLU A 130 12.45 -9.30 -10.93
CA GLU A 130 11.01 -9.06 -11.03
C GLU A 130 10.43 -8.76 -9.65
N ARG A 131 10.79 -9.56 -8.64
CA ARG A 131 10.36 -9.35 -7.24
C ARG A 131 10.90 -8.04 -6.66
N CYS A 132 12.14 -7.68 -6.96
CA CYS A 132 12.71 -6.40 -6.57
C CYS A 132 11.88 -5.24 -7.14
N ARG A 133 11.58 -5.29 -8.45
CA ARG A 133 10.74 -4.27 -9.10
C ARG A 133 9.34 -4.22 -8.53
N LYS A 134 8.72 -5.37 -8.24
CA LYS A 134 7.41 -5.45 -7.58
C LYS A 134 7.42 -4.81 -6.19
N ALA A 135 8.43 -5.13 -5.36
CA ALA A 135 8.55 -4.56 -4.02
C ALA A 135 8.78 -3.04 -4.05
N THR A 136 9.64 -2.56 -4.94
CA THR A 136 9.88 -1.12 -5.12
C THR A 136 8.64 -0.40 -5.67
N ALA A 137 7.91 -1.04 -6.59
CA ALA A 137 6.65 -0.50 -7.09
C ALA A 137 5.59 -0.44 -5.98
N ASP A 138 5.48 -1.48 -5.15
CA ASP A 138 4.55 -1.54 -4.01
C ASP A 138 4.83 -0.40 -3.01
N GLN A 139 6.10 -0.21 -2.64
CA GLN A 139 6.55 0.92 -1.82
C GLN A 139 6.08 2.27 -2.39
N ALA A 140 6.33 2.52 -3.68
CA ALA A 140 5.98 3.77 -4.33
C ALA A 140 4.46 3.98 -4.38
N MET A 141 3.70 2.93 -4.71
CA MET A 141 2.24 2.99 -4.79
C MET A 141 1.60 3.29 -3.43
N GLN A 142 2.16 2.80 -2.34
CA GLN A 142 1.67 3.12 -1.00
C GLN A 142 1.83 4.61 -0.64
N PHE A 143 2.98 5.21 -0.95
CA PHE A 143 3.17 6.66 -0.76
C PHE A 143 2.25 7.50 -1.65
N VAL A 144 2.05 7.08 -2.90
CA VAL A 144 1.13 7.76 -3.83
C VAL A 144 -0.31 7.66 -3.31
N THR A 145 -0.74 6.49 -2.84
CA THR A 145 -2.08 6.28 -2.29
C THR A 145 -2.32 7.11 -1.03
N PHE A 146 -1.29 7.23 -0.17
CA PHE A 146 -1.32 8.15 0.97
C PHE A 146 -1.53 9.61 0.53
N GLY A 147 -0.84 10.06 -0.53
CA GLY A 147 -1.04 11.40 -1.10
C GLY A 147 -2.48 11.65 -1.57
N PHE A 148 -3.12 10.64 -2.17
CA PHE A 148 -4.53 10.72 -2.54
C PHE A 148 -5.45 10.77 -1.31
N ALA A 149 -5.18 9.98 -0.27
CA ALA A 149 -5.95 10.02 0.97
C ALA A 149 -5.83 11.39 1.68
N LEU A 150 -4.65 12.03 1.67
CA LEU A 150 -4.52 13.41 2.14
C LEU A 150 -5.35 14.38 1.30
N THR A 151 -5.34 14.19 -0.02
CA THR A 151 -6.12 15.02 -0.94
C THR A 151 -7.62 14.91 -0.65
N THR A 152 -8.15 13.71 -0.40
CA THR A 152 -9.58 13.53 -0.04
C THR A 152 -9.91 14.21 1.28
N ILE A 153 -9.07 14.03 2.31
CA ILE A 153 -9.27 14.66 3.62
C ILE A 153 -9.33 16.18 3.49
N VAL A 154 -8.41 16.79 2.76
CA VAL A 154 -8.39 18.24 2.52
C VAL A 154 -9.63 18.70 1.78
N LEU A 155 -10.04 18.00 0.71
CA LEU A 155 -11.24 18.35 -0.05
C LEU A 155 -12.51 18.26 0.81
N VAL A 156 -12.68 17.18 1.58
CA VAL A 156 -13.83 17.03 2.49
C VAL A 156 -13.82 18.10 3.58
N PHE A 157 -12.64 18.40 4.14
CA PHE A 157 -12.50 19.47 5.13
C PHE A 157 -12.87 20.86 4.57
N LEU A 158 -12.44 21.18 3.34
CA LEU A 158 -12.78 22.44 2.68
C LEU A 158 -14.28 22.54 2.38
N VAL A 159 -14.92 21.44 1.95
CA VAL A 159 -16.38 21.39 1.76
C VAL A 159 -17.12 21.63 3.09
N LEU A 160 -16.66 21.01 4.18
CA LEU A 160 -17.25 21.22 5.51
C LEU A 160 -17.04 22.65 6.03
N LYS A 161 -15.86 23.24 5.79
CA LYS A 161 -15.54 24.62 6.18
C LYS A 161 -16.37 25.64 5.39
N ASN A 162 -16.48 25.47 4.07
CA ASN A 162 -17.23 26.36 3.20
C ASN A 162 -18.75 26.17 3.37
N GLY A 163 -19.23 24.96 3.65
CA GLY A 163 -20.64 24.67 3.93
C GLY A 163 -21.15 25.26 5.25
N ARG A 164 -20.27 25.51 6.23
CA ARG A 164 -20.59 26.21 7.49
C ARG A 164 -20.72 27.74 7.34
N GLY A 165 -20.35 28.31 6.18
CA GLY A 165 -20.48 29.74 5.88
C GLY A 165 -21.71 30.15 5.06
N GLY A 166 -22.56 29.19 4.64
CA GLY A 166 -23.62 29.43 3.65
C GLY A 166 -25.05 29.03 4.05
N ARG A 167 -25.31 28.63 5.30
CA ARG A 167 -26.68 28.32 5.78
C ARG A 167 -27.10 29.19 6.96
N GLY A 168 -26.88 30.49 6.82
CA GLY A 168 -27.50 31.52 7.64
C GLY A 168 -28.11 32.58 6.73
N SER A 169 -29.42 32.79 6.85
CA SER A 169 -30.22 33.79 6.12
C SER A 169 -30.65 33.41 4.70
N ASN A 170 -31.82 32.78 4.61
CA ASN A 170 -33.00 33.27 3.84
C ASN A 170 -33.96 32.10 3.57
N TYR A 171 -34.89 31.88 4.50
CA TYR A 171 -36.25 31.47 4.17
C TYR A 171 -37.18 32.30 5.06
N VAL A 172 -38.11 32.96 4.39
CA VAL A 172 -39.15 33.87 4.89
C VAL A 172 -40.05 33.17 5.91
#